data_AF-U1R879-F1
#
_entry.id   AF-U1R879-F1
#
_cell.length_a   1.000
_cell.length_b   1.000
_cell.length_c   1.000
_cell.angle_alpha   90.00
_cell.angle_beta   90.00
_cell.angle_gamma   90.00
#
_symmetry.space_group_name_H-M   'P 1'
#
loop_
_entity.id
_entity.type
_entity.pdbx_description
1 polymer ?
#
loop_
_entity_poly.entity_id
_entity_poly.type
_entity_poly.pdbx_seq_one_letter_code
_entity_poly.pdbx_strand_id
1 'polypeptide(L)'
;MFLFLRLACLSNIFHFSFLGVVMVTQTKNIVDMPTVTENVPVDVDERSKQNLLILQAKRLVDLQDTIQSMELEAEQIKQQILDTHEPGTYPADGVKVIVKAGVRRLDSAKLQHDYPAAEHPDLYKVALDSKAVKAHFSPIELDKYKGEEGARSVVVK
;
A
#
# COMPACT_ATOMS: atom_id res chain seq x y z
N MET A 1 -11.46 -3.46 -44.49
CA MET A 1 -11.01 -3.06 -45.84
C MET A 1 -10.40 -1.67 -45.74
N PHE A 2 -9.07 -1.58 -45.55
CA PHE A 2 -8.20 -0.50 -46.03
C PHE A 2 -6.75 -1.03 -45.96
N LEU A 3 -6.02 -0.70 -47.00
CA LEU A 3 -4.84 -1.36 -47.56
C LEU A 3 -3.62 -0.46 -47.27
N PHE A 4 -2.49 -1.08 -46.91
CA PHE A 4 -1.08 -0.65 -47.11
C PHE A 4 -0.59 0.68 -46.50
N LEU A 5 0.47 0.60 -45.68
CA LEU A 5 1.82 1.00 -46.13
C LEU A 5 2.92 0.41 -45.24
N ARG A 6 3.82 -0.37 -45.87
CA ARG A 6 5.14 -0.73 -45.34
C ARG A 6 6.05 0.49 -45.37
N LEU A 7 6.93 0.65 -44.38
CA LEU A 7 8.31 1.04 -44.65
C LEU A 7 9.25 0.54 -43.55
N ALA A 8 10.17 -0.33 -43.96
CA ALA A 8 11.34 -0.77 -43.21
C ALA A 8 12.53 0.10 -43.62
N CYS A 9 13.41 0.43 -42.67
CA CYS A 9 14.78 0.92 -42.84
C CYS A 9 15.35 1.15 -41.42
N LEU A 10 16.59 0.88 -41.07
CA LEU A 10 17.73 0.27 -41.77
C LEU A 10 18.75 -0.03 -40.66
N SER A 11 19.25 -1.27 -40.62
CA SER A 11 20.44 -1.67 -39.88
C SER A 11 21.67 -1.02 -40.50
N ASN A 12 22.53 -0.37 -39.70
CA ASN A 12 23.82 0.10 -40.19
C ASN A 12 24.96 -0.46 -39.34
N ILE A 13 25.78 -1.25 -40.02
CA ILE A 13 26.92 -2.03 -39.57
C ILE A 13 28.15 -1.14 -39.75
N PHE A 14 28.87 -0.80 -38.68
CA PHE A 14 30.19 -0.18 -38.81
C PHE A 14 31.28 -1.20 -38.57
N HIS A 15 31.93 -1.57 -39.67
CA HIS A 15 33.14 -2.36 -39.75
C HIS A 15 34.33 -1.39 -39.62
N PHE A 16 35.21 -1.60 -38.64
CA PHE A 16 36.49 -0.89 -38.56
C PHE A 16 37.60 -1.91 -38.38
N SER A 17 38.34 -2.15 -39.45
CA SER A 17 39.66 -2.78 -39.44
C SER A 17 40.66 -1.72 -39.85
N PHE A 18 41.59 -1.37 -38.96
CA PHE A 18 42.83 -0.70 -39.36
C PHE A 18 43.97 -1.13 -38.43
N LEU A 19 44.91 -1.86 -39.03
CA LEU A 19 46.24 -2.20 -38.51
C LEU A 19 47.11 -0.94 -38.51
N GLY A 20 47.92 -0.71 -37.46
CA GLY A 20 48.94 0.35 -37.49
C GLY A 20 49.62 0.63 -36.15
N VAL A 21 50.86 0.16 -36.03
CA VAL A 21 51.81 0.18 -34.90
C VAL A 21 52.23 1.60 -34.46
N VAL A 22 52.56 1.79 -33.17
CA VAL A 22 53.86 2.32 -32.65
C VAL A 22 53.76 2.51 -31.11
N MET A 23 54.67 1.85 -30.39
CA MET A 23 54.94 2.07 -28.97
C MET A 23 55.65 3.40 -28.72
N VAL A 24 55.16 4.19 -27.77
CA VAL A 24 55.99 5.11 -26.98
C VAL A 24 55.58 4.99 -25.52
N THR A 25 56.49 4.49 -24.70
CA THR A 25 56.41 4.53 -23.25
C THR A 25 56.69 5.95 -22.78
N GLN A 26 55.75 6.58 -22.09
CA GLN A 26 56.05 7.73 -21.25
C GLN A 26 55.54 7.47 -19.83
N THR A 27 56.50 7.20 -18.95
CA THR A 27 56.37 7.25 -17.50
C THR A 27 56.19 8.71 -17.08
N LYS A 28 55.03 9.04 -16.50
CA LYS A 28 54.96 10.15 -15.53
C LYS A 28 54.11 9.71 -14.35
N ASN A 29 54.83 9.17 -13.37
CA ASN A 29 54.35 8.95 -12.02
C ASN A 29 54.10 10.34 -11.42
N ILE A 30 52.84 10.73 -11.28
CA ILE A 30 52.41 11.79 -10.37
C ILE A 30 51.33 11.15 -9.52
N VAL A 31 51.67 10.96 -8.26
CA VAL A 31 50.76 10.53 -7.20
C VAL A 31 49.78 11.68 -6.99
N ASP A 32 48.71 11.71 -7.76
CA ASP A 32 47.51 12.45 -7.36
C ASP A 32 46.74 11.52 -6.40
N MET A 33 47.15 11.62 -5.14
CA MET A 33 46.39 11.16 -4.00
C MET A 33 44.95 11.68 -4.16
N PRO A 34 43.92 10.83 -4.29
CA PRO A 34 42.56 11.33 -4.28
C PRO A 34 42.36 11.99 -2.92
N THR A 35 42.17 13.30 -2.98
CA THR A 35 41.81 14.15 -1.85
C THR A 35 40.70 13.43 -1.12
N VAL A 36 40.97 13.11 0.15
CA VAL A 36 39.97 12.58 1.09
C VAL A 36 38.75 13.46 0.92
N THR A 37 37.72 12.92 0.25
CA THR A 37 36.39 13.49 0.28
C THR A 37 36.09 13.60 1.75
N GLU A 38 36.05 14.84 2.21
CA GLU A 38 35.70 15.23 3.56
C GLU A 38 34.56 14.32 3.99
N ASN A 39 34.90 13.35 4.86
CA ASN A 39 33.93 12.46 5.45
C ASN A 39 33.05 13.37 6.29
N VAL A 40 31.99 13.93 5.70
CA VAL A 40 30.86 14.43 6.47
C VAL A 40 30.55 13.27 7.42
N PRO A 41 30.69 13.46 8.75
CA PRO A 41 30.33 12.42 9.69
C PRO A 41 28.81 12.32 9.56
N VAL A 42 28.34 11.55 8.59
CA VAL A 42 27.00 10.99 8.62
C VAL A 42 27.08 10.09 9.83
N ASP A 43 26.56 10.67 10.90
CA ASP A 43 26.47 10.11 12.22
C ASP A 43 26.17 8.61 12.09
N VAL A 44 27.09 7.79 12.59
CA VAL A 44 27.01 6.33 12.46
C VAL A 44 25.68 5.84 13.00
N ASP A 45 25.10 6.57 13.96
CA ASP A 45 23.80 6.32 14.56
C ASP A 45 22.65 6.50 13.56
N GLU A 46 22.68 7.52 12.70
CA GLU A 46 21.63 7.75 11.70
C GLU A 46 21.64 6.67 10.60
N ARG A 47 22.82 6.25 10.13
CA ARG A 47 22.92 5.11 9.20
C ARG A 47 22.42 3.81 9.84
N SER A 48 22.71 3.61 11.12
CA SER A 48 22.27 2.43 11.86
C SER A 48 20.74 2.40 12.02
N LYS A 49 20.12 3.53 12.36
CA LYS A 49 18.65 3.67 12.43
C LYS A 49 17.99 3.43 11.08
N GLN A 50 18.55 3.96 10.00
CA GLN A 50 18.03 3.75 8.65
C GLN A 50 18.11 2.27 8.24
N ASN A 51 19.25 1.62 8.49
CA ASN A 51 19.41 0.19 8.22
C ASN A 51 18.42 -0.66 9.03
N LEU A 52 18.22 -0.34 10.31
CA LEU A 52 17.21 -0.99 11.15
C LEU A 52 15.81 -0.82 10.57
N LEU A 53 15.43 0.41 10.18
CA LEU A 53 14.14 0.70 9.58
C LEU A 53 13.92 -0.09 8.28
N ILE A 54 14.94 -0.20 7.43
CA ILE A 54 14.89 -1.01 6.20
C ILE A 54 14.65 -2.49 6.53
N LEU A 55 15.35 -3.05 7.52
CA LEU A 55 15.18 -4.44 7.94
C LEU A 55 13.79 -4.68 8.53
N GLN A 56 13.31 -3.75 9.36
CA GLN A 56 11.98 -3.81 9.96
C GLN A 56 10.88 -3.72 8.89
N ALA A 57 10.99 -2.79 7.94
CA ALA A 57 10.05 -2.65 6.85
C ALA A 57 9.97 -3.92 6.00
N LYS A 58 11.11 -4.50 5.61
CA LYS A 58 11.16 -5.77 4.87
C LYS A 58 10.47 -6.89 5.64
N ARG A 59 10.79 -7.04 6.93
CA ARG A 59 10.18 -8.08 7.75
C ARG A 59 8.67 -7.88 7.92
N LEU A 60 8.21 -6.64 7.98
CA LEU A 60 6.78 -6.33 8.03
C LEU A 60 6.06 -6.72 6.74
N VAL A 61 6.66 -6.47 5.56
CA VAL A 61 6.10 -6.91 4.27
C VAL A 61 5.94 -8.43 4.25
N ASP A 62 7.01 -9.18 4.59
CA ASP A 62 6.95 -10.66 4.60
C ASP A 62 5.84 -11.19 5.52
N LEU A 63 5.66 -10.55 6.68
CA LEU A 63 4.62 -10.91 7.63
C LEU A 63 3.22 -10.55 7.11
N GLN A 64 3.06 -9.40 6.47
CA GLN A 64 1.80 -8.98 5.85
C GLN A 64 1.39 -9.95 4.73
N ASP A 65 2.31 -10.36 3.89
CA ASP A 65 2.06 -11.35 2.82
C ASP A 65 1.65 -12.70 3.43
N THR A 66 2.34 -13.12 4.49
CA THR A 66 1.98 -14.35 5.21
C THR A 66 0.58 -14.25 5.81
N ILE A 67 0.25 -13.15 6.49
CA ILE A 67 -1.09 -12.93 7.07
C ILE A 67 -2.16 -12.98 5.98
N GLN A 68 -1.97 -12.30 4.85
CA GLN A 68 -2.92 -12.32 3.74
C GLN A 68 -3.14 -13.73 3.20
N SER A 69 -2.07 -14.52 3.05
CA SER A 69 -2.19 -15.92 2.60
C SER A 69 -2.98 -16.79 3.58
N MET A 70 -2.74 -16.62 4.89
CA MET A 70 -3.43 -17.35 5.95
C MET A 70 -4.89 -16.92 6.11
N GLU A 71 -5.20 -15.64 5.91
CA GLU A 71 -6.57 -15.11 5.87
C GLU A 71 -7.33 -15.72 4.70
N LEU A 72 -6.72 -15.79 3.52
CA LEU A 72 -7.32 -16.41 2.34
C LEU A 72 -7.59 -17.90 2.53
N GLU A 73 -6.64 -18.65 3.12
CA GLU A 73 -6.86 -20.07 3.46
C GLU A 73 -8.02 -20.24 4.47
N ALA A 74 -8.05 -19.41 5.51
CA ALA A 74 -9.12 -19.43 6.50
C ALA A 74 -10.49 -19.11 5.88
N GLU A 75 -10.54 -18.20 4.90
CA GLU A 75 -11.76 -17.90 4.14
C GLU A 75 -12.19 -19.07 3.26
N GLN A 76 -11.27 -19.73 2.57
CA GLN A 76 -11.57 -20.93 1.77
C GLN A 76 -12.18 -22.04 2.61
N ILE A 77 -11.60 -22.32 3.79
CA ILE A 77 -12.14 -23.32 4.73
C ILE A 77 -13.54 -22.93 5.20
N LYS A 78 -13.75 -21.64 5.54
CA LYS A 78 -15.09 -21.16 5.91
C LYS A 78 -16.10 -21.37 4.78
N GLN A 79 -15.74 -21.07 3.53
CA GLN A 79 -16.63 -21.31 2.38
C GLN A 79 -16.94 -22.78 2.20
N GLN A 80 -15.96 -23.67 2.28
CA GLN A 80 -16.19 -25.11 2.23
C GLN A 80 -17.15 -25.59 3.32
N ILE A 81 -17.07 -25.04 4.53
CA ILE A 81 -18.01 -25.34 5.62
C ILE A 81 -19.41 -24.83 5.26
N LEU A 82 -19.54 -23.63 4.71
CA LEU A 82 -20.83 -23.06 4.29
C LEU A 82 -21.48 -23.84 3.14
N ASP A 83 -20.70 -24.34 2.19
CA ASP A 83 -21.20 -25.13 1.05
C ASP A 83 -21.68 -26.53 1.45
N THR A 84 -21.15 -27.07 2.56
CA THR A 84 -21.42 -28.44 3.00
C THR A 84 -22.41 -28.53 4.15
N HIS A 85 -22.63 -27.47 4.93
CA HIS A 85 -23.45 -27.48 6.13
C HIS A 85 -24.54 -26.40 6.10
N GLU A 86 -25.75 -26.80 6.47
CA GLU A 86 -26.88 -25.89 6.66
C GLU A 86 -26.71 -25.04 7.93
N PRO A 87 -27.48 -23.94 8.09
CA PRO A 87 -27.49 -23.14 9.30
C PRO A 87 -27.77 -23.99 10.57
N GLY A 88 -26.84 -23.99 11.53
CA GLY A 88 -26.89 -24.87 12.68
C GLY A 88 -25.64 -24.77 13.58
N THR A 89 -25.62 -25.56 14.66
CA THR A 89 -24.45 -25.69 15.54
C THR A 89 -23.93 -27.12 15.51
N TYR A 90 -22.65 -27.28 15.20
CA TYR A 90 -21.99 -28.57 15.02
C TYR A 90 -20.84 -28.71 16.03
N PRO A 91 -20.76 -29.82 16.79
CA PRO A 91 -19.59 -30.11 17.60
C PRO A 91 -18.44 -30.62 16.70
N ALA A 92 -17.23 -30.09 16.90
CA ALA A 92 -16.02 -30.51 16.19
C ALA A 92 -14.86 -30.61 17.19
N ASP A 93 -14.56 -31.83 17.62
CA ASP A 93 -13.46 -32.21 18.54
C ASP A 93 -12.89 -31.08 19.44
N GLY A 94 -13.61 -30.76 20.52
CA GLY A 94 -13.20 -29.74 21.49
C GLY A 94 -13.62 -28.31 21.15
N VAL A 95 -14.12 -28.04 19.94
CA VAL A 95 -14.69 -26.74 19.54
C VAL A 95 -16.12 -26.87 19.00
N LYS A 96 -16.83 -25.75 18.92
CA LYS A 96 -18.18 -25.66 18.34
C LYS A 96 -18.16 -24.79 17.10
N VAL A 97 -18.65 -25.31 15.99
CA VAL A 97 -18.81 -24.59 14.73
C VAL A 97 -20.26 -24.13 14.62
N ILE A 98 -20.49 -22.83 14.46
CA ILE A 98 -21.83 -22.25 14.32
C ILE A 98 -21.97 -21.68 12.91
N VAL A 99 -22.79 -22.32 12.09
CA VAL A 99 -23.16 -21.83 10.76
C VAL A 99 -24.40 -20.96 10.91
N LYS A 100 -24.26 -19.67 10.60
CA LYS A 100 -25.35 -18.70 10.71
C LYS A 100 -26.03 -18.53 9.36
N ALA A 101 -27.36 -18.47 9.38
CA ALA A 101 -28.11 -18.05 8.20
C ALA A 101 -27.73 -16.62 7.81
N GLY A 102 -27.76 -16.33 6.51
CA GLY A 102 -27.49 -14.99 5.98
C GLY A 102 -28.43 -13.95 6.60
N VAL A 103 -27.86 -12.80 7.01
CA VAL A 103 -28.65 -11.70 7.56
C VAL A 103 -29.39 -11.00 6.44
N ARG A 104 -30.73 -10.96 6.52
CA ARG A 104 -31.54 -10.06 5.70
C ARG A 104 -31.33 -8.64 6.20
N ARG A 105 -30.49 -7.88 5.50
CA ARG A 105 -30.28 -6.46 5.78
C ARG A 105 -31.45 -5.66 5.26
N LEU A 106 -31.79 -4.61 6.00
CA LEU A 106 -32.73 -3.59 5.55
C LEU A 106 -32.13 -2.86 4.34
N ASP A 107 -32.90 -2.75 3.27
CA ASP A 107 -32.49 -1.96 2.10
C ASP A 107 -32.66 -0.47 2.43
N SER A 108 -31.57 0.15 2.87
CA SER A 108 -31.57 1.56 3.29
C SER A 108 -31.85 2.51 2.12
N ALA A 109 -31.50 2.15 0.88
CA ALA A 109 -31.73 3.01 -0.28
C ALA A 109 -33.22 3.03 -0.64
N LYS A 110 -33.84 1.85 -0.65
CA LYS A 110 -35.29 1.75 -0.84
C LYS A 110 -36.05 2.46 0.29
N LEU A 111 -35.61 2.28 1.53
CA LEU A 111 -36.24 2.95 2.66
C LEU A 111 -36.03 4.48 2.62
N GLN A 112 -34.88 4.96 2.16
CA GLN A 112 -34.62 6.39 1.97
C GLN A 112 -35.48 7.02 0.89
N HIS A 113 -35.70 6.28 -0.20
CA HIS A 113 -36.58 6.69 -1.27
C HIS A 113 -38.04 6.78 -0.80
N ASP A 114 -38.51 5.74 -0.11
CA ASP A 114 -39.92 5.64 0.30
C ASP A 114 -40.25 6.50 1.54
N TYR A 115 -39.25 6.77 2.39
CA TYR A 115 -39.38 7.56 3.63
C TYR A 115 -38.25 8.59 3.75
N PRO A 116 -38.33 9.73 3.05
CA PRO A 116 -37.27 10.73 3.05
C PRO A 116 -37.09 11.41 4.42
N ALA A 117 -35.85 11.80 4.74
CA ALA A 117 -35.50 12.42 6.03
C ALA A 117 -36.18 13.76 6.31
N ALA A 118 -36.65 14.46 5.27
CA ALA A 118 -37.39 15.71 5.42
C ALA A 118 -38.79 15.49 6.02
N GLU A 119 -39.42 14.34 5.73
CA GLU A 119 -40.77 14.00 6.16
C GLU A 119 -40.78 13.12 7.40
N HIS A 120 -39.76 12.27 7.56
CA HIS A 120 -39.61 11.33 8.66
C HIS A 120 -38.29 11.48 9.41
N PRO A 121 -38.01 12.65 10.03
CA PRO A 121 -36.72 12.91 10.68
C PRO A 121 -36.44 11.98 11.87
N ASP A 122 -37.47 11.39 12.47
CA ASP A 122 -37.39 10.40 13.55
C ASP A 122 -36.72 9.07 13.13
N LEU A 123 -36.79 8.72 11.85
CA LEU A 123 -36.14 7.53 11.30
C LEU A 123 -34.64 7.74 11.02
N TYR A 124 -34.15 8.97 11.12
CA TYR A 124 -32.79 9.35 10.75
C TYR A 124 -32.00 9.90 11.94
N LYS A 125 -30.68 9.71 11.89
CA LYS A 125 -29.76 10.29 12.86
C LYS A 125 -29.28 11.65 12.34
N VAL A 126 -29.51 12.69 13.13
CA VAL A 126 -28.88 14.00 12.91
C VAL A 126 -27.42 13.92 13.33
N ALA A 127 -26.50 14.17 12.40
CA ALA A 127 -25.07 14.19 12.66
C ALA A 127 -24.48 15.54 12.25
N LEU A 128 -23.44 15.99 12.98
CA LEU A 128 -22.71 17.20 12.65
C LEU A 128 -21.98 17.04 11.32
N ASP A 129 -22.23 17.94 10.38
CA ASP A 129 -21.48 17.98 9.12
C ASP A 129 -20.07 18.53 9.36
N SER A 130 -19.13 17.63 9.55
CA SER A 130 -17.72 17.96 9.77
C SER A 130 -17.07 18.70 8.59
N LYS A 131 -17.61 18.56 7.36
CA LYS A 131 -17.11 19.27 6.19
C LYS A 131 -17.59 20.72 6.22
N ALA A 132 -18.87 20.94 6.51
CA ALA A 132 -19.42 22.28 6.69
C ALA A 132 -18.71 23.02 7.84
N VAL A 133 -18.46 22.33 8.97
CA VAL A 133 -17.68 22.88 10.09
C VAL A 133 -16.29 23.31 9.63
N LYS A 134 -15.56 22.48 8.87
CA LYS A 134 -14.23 22.86 8.37
C LYS A 134 -14.26 24.00 7.33
N ALA A 135 -15.37 24.19 6.63
CA ALA A 135 -15.53 25.25 5.65
C ALA A 135 -15.88 26.60 6.30
N HIS A 136 -16.59 26.58 7.43
CA HIS A 136 -17.08 27.80 8.09
C HIS A 136 -16.22 28.27 9.27
N PHE A 137 -15.44 27.37 9.89
CA PHE A 137 -14.57 27.71 11.02
C PHE A 137 -13.12 27.85 10.58
N SER A 138 -12.39 28.78 11.19
CA SER A 138 -10.96 28.93 10.92
C SER A 138 -10.17 27.75 11.51
N PRO A 139 -9.00 27.38 10.94
CA PRO A 139 -8.18 26.28 11.48
C PRO A 139 -7.80 26.46 12.96
N ILE A 140 -7.58 27.71 13.39
CA ILE A 140 -7.22 28.07 14.76
C ILE A 140 -8.38 27.83 15.74
N GLU A 141 -9.61 28.06 15.30
CA GLU A 141 -10.80 27.79 16.13
C GLU A 141 -11.08 26.30 16.22
N LEU A 142 -10.84 25.55 15.13
CA LEU A 142 -10.98 24.10 15.14
C LEU A 142 -10.03 23.43 16.13
N ASP A 143 -8.83 23.97 16.33
CA ASP A 143 -7.86 23.44 17.29
C ASP A 143 -8.39 23.43 18.73
N LYS A 144 -9.30 24.35 19.08
CA LYS A 144 -9.97 24.36 20.39
C LYS A 144 -10.91 23.17 20.60
N TYR A 145 -11.34 22.53 19.52
CA TYR A 145 -12.28 21.39 19.53
C TYR A 145 -11.61 20.07 19.15
N LYS A 146 -10.33 20.08 18.80
CA LYS A 146 -9.57 18.85 18.57
C LYS A 146 -9.25 18.22 19.93
N GLY A 147 -9.47 16.91 20.03
CA GLY A 147 -9.00 16.13 21.17
C GLY A 147 -7.48 15.96 21.15
N GLU A 148 -6.96 15.20 22.11
CA GLU A 148 -5.55 14.84 22.19
C GLU A 148 -5.05 14.19 20.90
N GLU A 149 -3.77 14.41 20.56
CA GLU A 149 -3.14 13.79 19.40
C GLU A 149 -3.21 12.26 19.52
N GLY A 150 -3.78 11.62 18.50
CA GLY A 150 -3.96 10.17 18.48
C GLY A 150 -2.64 9.41 18.47
N ALA A 151 -2.69 8.12 18.84
CA ALA A 151 -1.53 7.25 18.79
C ALA A 151 -0.94 7.19 17.36
N ARG A 152 0.40 7.27 17.27
CA ARG A 152 1.12 7.13 15.99
C ARG A 152 0.92 5.71 15.45
N SER A 153 0.71 5.59 14.14
CA SER A 153 0.59 4.31 13.43
C SER A 153 1.69 4.15 12.39
N VAL A 154 2.10 2.91 12.13
CA VAL A 154 3.07 2.56 11.08
C VAL A 154 2.32 1.89 9.94
N VAL A 155 2.48 2.40 8.73
CA VAL A 155 1.91 1.83 7.51
C VAL A 155 3.06 1.57 6.53
N VAL A 156 3.25 0.31 6.16
CA VAL A 156 4.16 -0.12 5.10
C VAL A 156 3.32 -0.36 3.85
N LYS A 157 3.75 0.19 2.70
CA LYS A 157 3.07 0.10 1.39
C LYS A 157 3.95 -0.58 0.38
#